data_AF-A0A1Y4THV3-F1
#
_entry.id   AF-A0A1Y4THV3-F1
#
_cell.length_a   1.000
_cell.length_b   1.000
_cell.length_c   1.000
_cell.angle_alpha   90.00
_cell.angle_beta   90.00
_cell.angle_gamma   90.00
#
_symmetry.space_group_name_H-M   'P 1'
#
loop_
_entity.id
_entity.type
_entity.pdbx_description
1 polymer ?
#
loop_
_entity_poly.entity_id
_entity_poly.type
_entity_poly.pdbx_seq_one_letter_code
_entity_poly.pdbx_strand_id
1 'polypeptide(L)'
;MNENKPFKPYIPADKVTPEITAVSVIIGVILAVVFGAANAYLGLRVGLTVSASIPAAVLSMGIIRVLMRRNSILENNIVQTIGSAGESLAAGAIFTLPALFLWAAEGKGENPSLLAITVIALCGGILGVLFMVPLRNALIVREHATLPYPEGTACAEVLLAGEEGGAQAASVFSGLGIAAAFKFIVDGVKLAPTEINLTLKNFGAQIGTQIYPALVGVGYIVGPRISSFMFVGGVIGWCVLIPMILLFGYDPHPGRPGVEHR
;
A
#
# COMPACT_ATOMS: atom_id res chain seq x y z
N MET A 1 3.22 1.84 33.92
CA MET A 1 4.09 0.83 34.56
C MET A 1 3.87 -0.49 33.86
N ASN A 2 4.77 -0.83 32.93
CA ASN A 2 5.17 -2.21 32.69
C ASN A 2 6.61 -2.14 32.20
N GLU A 3 7.46 -2.82 32.94
CA GLU A 3 8.91 -2.81 32.83
C GLU A 3 9.36 -3.18 31.42
N ASN A 4 10.47 -2.57 30.99
CA ASN A 4 11.28 -2.93 29.83
C ASN A 4 11.65 -4.41 29.87
N LYS A 5 10.74 -5.31 29.47
CA LYS A 5 11.13 -6.64 29.05
C LYS A 5 11.90 -6.45 27.74
N PRO A 6 13.19 -6.80 27.67
CA PRO A 6 13.92 -6.73 26.42
C PRO A 6 13.19 -7.60 25.39
N PHE A 7 12.83 -7.01 24.25
CA PHE A 7 12.20 -7.75 23.16
C PHE A 7 13.11 -8.93 22.80
N LYS A 8 12.58 -10.15 22.94
CA LYS A 8 13.31 -11.38 22.61
C LYS A 8 12.99 -11.74 21.16
N PRO A 9 13.96 -11.65 20.23
CA PRO A 9 13.74 -12.03 18.85
C PRO A 9 13.39 -13.52 18.75
N TYR A 10 12.55 -13.86 17.78
CA TYR A 10 12.16 -15.25 17.54
C TYR A 10 13.35 -16.13 17.12
N ILE A 11 14.27 -15.58 16.33
CA ILE A 11 15.59 -16.18 16.05
C ILE A 11 16.67 -15.37 16.77
N PRO A 12 17.48 -15.98 17.66
CA PRO A 12 18.54 -15.27 18.36
C PRO A 12 19.63 -14.82 17.39
N ALA A 13 20.25 -13.66 17.68
CA ALA A 13 21.27 -13.05 16.82
C ALA A 13 22.50 -13.94 16.58
N ASP A 14 22.77 -14.87 17.49
CA ASP A 14 23.91 -15.81 17.39
C ASP A 14 23.66 -16.98 16.42
N LYS A 15 22.41 -17.16 15.96
CA LYS A 15 22.04 -18.26 15.05
C LYS A 15 22.17 -17.80 13.59
N VAL A 16 23.19 -18.31 12.90
CA VAL A 16 23.37 -18.07 11.47
C VAL A 16 22.44 -19.00 10.67
N THR A 17 21.39 -18.43 10.12
CA THR A 17 20.46 -19.10 9.20
C THR A 17 20.42 -18.37 7.87
N PRO A 18 20.24 -19.07 6.73
CA PRO A 18 20.15 -18.40 5.43
C PRO A 18 18.93 -17.48 5.37
N GLU A 19 19.16 -16.17 5.21
CA GLU A 19 18.11 -15.15 5.05
C GLU A 19 17.97 -14.73 3.59
N ILE A 20 19.09 -14.34 2.97
CA ILE A 20 19.16 -13.94 1.57
C ILE A 20 19.66 -15.14 0.76
N THR A 21 18.77 -15.72 -0.04
CA THR A 21 19.10 -16.78 -0.98
C THR A 21 18.65 -16.39 -2.38
N ALA A 22 19.23 -17.00 -3.40
CA ALA A 22 18.83 -16.74 -4.78
C ALA A 22 17.32 -16.95 -4.98
N VAL A 23 16.76 -17.93 -4.27
CA VAL A 23 15.33 -18.24 -4.24
C VAL A 23 14.52 -17.08 -3.66
N SER A 24 14.87 -16.59 -2.46
CA SER A 24 14.12 -15.50 -1.82
C SER A 24 14.19 -14.20 -2.63
N VAL A 25 15.32 -13.92 -3.27
CA VAL A 25 15.46 -12.76 -4.16
C VAL A 25 14.61 -12.92 -5.42
N ILE A 26 14.66 -14.06 -6.11
CA ILE A 26 13.89 -14.28 -7.34
C ILE A 26 12.38 -14.22 -7.07
N ILE A 27 11.90 -14.91 -6.04
CA ILE A 27 10.48 -14.87 -5.65
C ILE A 27 10.08 -13.45 -5.26
N GLY A 28 10.90 -12.77 -4.45
CA GLY A 28 10.68 -11.38 -4.06
C GLY A 28 10.53 -10.44 -5.25
N VAL A 29 11.42 -10.52 -6.24
CA VAL A 29 11.37 -9.70 -7.46
C VAL A 29 10.10 -9.98 -8.26
N ILE A 30 9.74 -11.25 -8.45
CA ILE A 30 8.51 -11.63 -9.16
C ILE A 30 7.28 -11.04 -8.46
N LEU A 31 7.19 -11.21 -7.13
CA LEU A 31 6.08 -10.67 -6.35
C LEU A 31 6.06 -9.14 -6.37
N ALA A 32 7.22 -8.48 -6.30
CA ALA A 32 7.32 -7.03 -6.37
C ALA A 32 6.83 -6.48 -7.72
N VAL A 33 7.15 -7.15 -8.84
CA VAL A 33 6.65 -6.77 -10.17
C VAL A 33 5.13 -6.96 -10.25
N VAL A 34 4.62 -8.11 -9.81
CA VAL A 34 3.18 -8.42 -9.87
C VAL A 34 2.36 -7.50 -8.97
N PHE A 35 2.73 -7.38 -7.69
CA PHE A 35 2.03 -6.53 -6.75
C PHE A 35 2.26 -5.06 -7.01
N GLY A 36 3.45 -4.67 -7.47
CA GLY A 36 3.73 -3.29 -7.90
C GLY A 36 2.82 -2.88 -9.06
N ALA A 37 2.66 -3.73 -10.08
CA ALA A 37 1.75 -3.47 -11.19
C ALA A 37 0.28 -3.44 -10.74
N ALA A 38 -0.13 -4.38 -9.88
CA ALA A 38 -1.50 -4.41 -9.35
C ALA A 38 -1.81 -3.16 -8.51
N ASN A 39 -0.88 -2.72 -7.66
CA ASN A 39 -1.02 -1.51 -6.86
C ASN A 39 -0.92 -0.24 -7.71
N ALA A 40 -0.14 -0.23 -8.79
CA ALA A 40 -0.16 0.84 -9.79
C ALA A 40 -1.54 1.03 -10.41
N TYR A 41 -2.14 -0.06 -10.86
CA TYR A 41 -3.48 -0.05 -11.44
C TYR A 41 -4.54 0.39 -10.43
N LEU A 42 -4.57 -0.23 -9.25
CA LEU A 42 -5.54 0.09 -8.20
C LEU A 42 -5.35 1.52 -7.69
N GLY A 43 -4.12 1.95 -7.45
CA GLY A 43 -3.81 3.30 -6.99
C GLY A 43 -4.25 4.39 -7.96
N LEU A 44 -4.02 4.20 -9.27
CA LEU A 44 -4.50 5.14 -10.30
C LEU A 44 -6.02 5.17 -10.44
N ARG A 45 -6.70 4.04 -10.17
CA ARG A 45 -8.16 3.92 -10.33
C ARG A 45 -8.94 4.39 -9.09
N VAL A 46 -8.44 4.04 -7.91
CA VAL A 46 -9.13 4.16 -6.61
C VAL A 46 -8.55 5.30 -5.78
N GLY A 47 -7.33 5.76 -6.08
CA GLY A 47 -6.62 6.78 -5.29
C GLY A 47 -6.04 6.26 -3.98
N LEU A 48 -6.14 4.95 -3.71
CA LEU A 48 -5.60 4.28 -2.53
C LEU A 48 -4.78 3.06 -2.96
N THR A 49 -3.66 2.81 -2.26
CA THR A 49 -2.85 1.61 -2.42
C THR A 49 -3.27 0.55 -1.40
N VAL A 50 -3.09 -0.72 -1.74
CA VAL A 50 -3.40 -1.84 -0.84
C VAL A 50 -2.09 -2.50 -0.42
N SER A 51 -1.92 -2.73 0.89
CA SER A 51 -0.75 -3.40 1.44
C SER A 51 -0.54 -4.77 0.77
N ALA A 52 0.55 -4.90 0.04
CA ALA A 52 1.03 -6.13 -0.57
C ALA A 52 1.84 -7.00 0.40
N SER A 53 2.25 -6.45 1.54
CA SER A 53 3.11 -7.12 2.54
C SER A 53 2.51 -8.44 3.05
N ILE A 54 1.23 -8.43 3.47
CA ILE A 54 0.56 -9.62 4.02
C ILE A 54 0.38 -10.70 2.93
N PRO A 55 -0.19 -10.41 1.74
CA PRO A 55 -0.28 -11.39 0.66
C PRO A 55 1.09 -11.92 0.22
N ALA A 56 2.12 -11.08 0.14
CA ALA A 56 3.47 -11.50 -0.23
C ALA A 56 4.04 -12.48 0.80
N ALA A 57 3.84 -12.25 2.10
CA ALA A 57 4.23 -13.20 3.14
C ALA A 57 3.55 -14.56 2.94
N VAL A 58 2.22 -14.59 2.77
CA VAL A 58 1.46 -15.85 2.60
C VAL A 58 1.88 -16.60 1.33
N LEU A 59 2.03 -15.90 0.21
CA LEU A 59 2.46 -16.50 -1.06
C LEU A 59 3.89 -17.03 -0.97
N SER A 60 4.80 -16.26 -0.36
CA SER A 60 6.17 -16.70 -0.12
C SER A 60 6.18 -18.00 0.67
N MET A 61 5.38 -18.08 1.75
CA MET A 61 5.28 -19.30 2.55
C MET A 61 4.72 -20.45 1.74
N GLY A 62 3.68 -20.23 0.94
CA GLY A 62 3.16 -21.25 0.03
C GLY A 62 4.25 -21.80 -0.90
N ILE A 63 5.07 -20.93 -1.49
CA ILE A 63 6.12 -21.34 -2.43
C ILE A 63 7.29 -22.01 -1.70
N ILE A 64 7.90 -21.36 -0.72
CA ILE A 64 9.11 -21.85 -0.05
C ILE A 64 8.80 -23.09 0.81
N ARG A 65 7.69 -23.08 1.54
CA ARG A 65 7.32 -24.17 2.46
C ARG A 65 6.67 -25.34 1.76
N VAL A 66 5.65 -25.11 0.92
CA VAL A 66 4.87 -26.21 0.32
C VAL A 66 5.57 -26.76 -0.92
N LEU A 67 6.03 -25.88 -1.83
CA LEU A 67 6.64 -26.31 -3.07
C LEU A 67 8.11 -26.73 -2.88
N MET A 68 8.89 -25.93 -2.13
CA MET A 68 10.32 -26.20 -1.96
C MET A 68 10.65 -27.00 -0.70
N ARG A 69 9.67 -27.26 0.18
CA ARG A 69 9.84 -28.05 1.42
C ARG A 69 10.93 -27.50 2.35
N ARG A 70 11.14 -26.18 2.35
CA ARG A 70 12.08 -25.48 3.24
C ARG A 70 11.32 -24.67 4.27
N ASN A 71 11.68 -24.81 5.53
CA ASN A 71 11.17 -23.97 6.61
C ASN A 71 12.23 -22.90 6.91
N SER A 72 12.03 -21.69 6.39
CA SER A 72 12.85 -20.53 6.76
C SER A 72 11.97 -19.29 6.84
N ILE A 73 11.65 -18.87 8.07
CA ILE A 73 10.94 -17.60 8.28
C ILE A 73 11.72 -16.39 7.76
N LEU A 74 13.05 -16.46 7.78
CA LEU A 74 13.92 -15.36 7.34
C LEU A 74 13.94 -15.20 5.83
N GLU A 75 13.96 -16.30 5.07
CA GLU A 75 13.81 -16.22 3.61
C GLU A 75 12.46 -15.62 3.23
N ASN A 76 11.38 -16.01 3.93
CA ASN A 76 10.05 -15.45 3.72
C ASN A 76 9.97 -13.97 4.08
N ASN A 77 10.65 -13.55 5.15
CA ASN A 77 10.75 -12.15 5.54
C ASN A 77 11.47 -11.31 4.48
N ILE A 78 12.54 -11.85 3.85
CA ILE A 78 13.21 -11.18 2.73
C ILE A 78 12.27 -11.03 1.52
N VAL A 79 11.54 -12.08 1.15
CA VAL A 79 10.56 -12.01 0.05
C VAL A 79 9.50 -10.96 0.31
N GLN A 80 8.92 -10.94 1.53
CA GLN A 80 7.91 -9.95 1.93
C GLN A 80 8.48 -8.52 1.93
N THR A 81 9.72 -8.34 2.40
CA THR A 81 10.41 -7.04 2.39
C THR A 81 10.61 -6.53 0.96
N ILE A 82 11.07 -7.38 0.03
CA ILE A 82 11.22 -7.01 -1.39
C ILE A 82 9.86 -6.66 -2.01
N GLY A 83 8.82 -7.43 -1.71
CA GLY A 83 7.46 -7.16 -2.18
C GLY A 83 6.92 -5.80 -1.72
N SER A 84 7.07 -5.50 -0.42
CA SER A 84 6.65 -4.22 0.18
C SER A 84 7.47 -3.02 -0.33
N ALA A 85 8.76 -3.21 -0.59
CA ALA A 85 9.59 -2.18 -1.22
C ALA A 85 9.12 -1.84 -2.64
N GLY A 86 8.71 -2.85 -3.42
CA GLY A 86 8.11 -2.65 -4.74
C GLY A 86 6.81 -1.85 -4.70
N GLU A 87 5.94 -2.12 -3.72
CA GLU A 87 4.74 -1.32 -3.47
C GLU A 87 5.07 0.13 -3.12
N SER A 88 6.02 0.35 -2.21
CA SER A 88 6.41 1.70 -1.78
C SER A 88 6.90 2.56 -2.93
N LEU A 89 7.68 1.96 -3.84
CA LEU A 89 8.14 2.60 -5.07
C LEU A 89 6.97 2.92 -6.01
N ALA A 90 6.06 1.96 -6.22
CA ALA A 90 4.89 2.14 -7.06
C ALA A 90 3.99 3.27 -6.53
N ALA A 91 3.74 3.33 -5.22
CA ALA A 91 2.97 4.40 -4.58
C ALA A 91 3.55 5.79 -4.91
N GLY A 92 4.86 5.96 -4.75
CA GLY A 92 5.54 7.22 -5.10
C GLY A 92 5.36 7.61 -6.58
N ALA A 93 5.45 6.63 -7.49
CA ALA A 93 5.27 6.86 -8.92
C ALA A 93 3.81 7.21 -9.29
N ILE A 94 2.83 6.52 -8.71
CA ILE A 94 1.40 6.71 -8.99
C ILE A 94 0.91 8.11 -8.61
N PHE A 95 1.41 8.67 -7.51
CA PHE A 95 0.94 9.99 -7.05
C PHE A 95 1.69 11.17 -7.70
N THR A 96 2.80 10.91 -8.38
CA THR A 96 3.64 11.97 -8.98
C THR A 96 3.56 12.01 -10.50
N LEU A 97 3.61 10.85 -11.17
CA LEU A 97 3.67 10.78 -12.63
C LEU A 97 2.40 11.29 -13.32
N PRO A 98 1.16 11.04 -12.85
CA PRO A 98 -0.03 11.57 -13.50
C PRO A 98 -0.04 13.09 -13.60
N ALA A 99 0.56 13.79 -12.63
CA ALA A 99 0.70 15.24 -12.68
C ALA A 99 1.57 15.70 -13.86
N LEU A 100 2.65 14.96 -14.18
CA LEU A 100 3.49 15.25 -15.36
C LEU A 100 2.73 15.02 -16.67
N PHE A 101 1.92 13.96 -16.75
CA PHE A 101 1.06 13.72 -17.92
C PHE A 101 0.00 14.81 -18.10
N LEU A 102 -0.62 15.27 -17.00
CA LEU A 102 -1.60 16.36 -17.06
C LEU A 102 -0.95 17.68 -17.49
N TRP A 103 0.24 17.99 -16.97
CA TRP A 103 1.01 19.16 -17.36
C TRP A 103 1.36 19.13 -18.86
N ALA A 104 1.78 17.97 -19.37
CA ALA A 104 2.04 17.79 -20.81
C ALA A 104 0.77 17.97 -21.66
N ALA A 105 -0.39 17.49 -21.18
CA ALA A 105 -1.67 17.65 -21.86
C ALA A 105 -2.12 19.13 -21.97
N GLU A 106 -1.72 19.99 -21.04
CA GLU A 106 -1.94 21.44 -21.10
C GLU A 106 -0.98 22.18 -22.05
N GLY A 107 -0.11 21.45 -22.76
CA GLY A 107 0.89 22.03 -23.68
C GLY A 107 2.04 22.74 -22.99
N LYS A 108 2.18 22.59 -21.66
CA LYS A 108 3.23 23.23 -20.86
C LYS A 108 4.44 22.31 -20.63
N GLY A 109 4.53 21.18 -21.34
CA GLY A 109 5.61 20.19 -21.24
C GLY A 109 5.47 19.05 -22.25
N GLU A 110 6.43 18.13 -22.26
CA GLU A 110 6.40 16.92 -23.09
C GLU A 110 5.90 15.71 -22.29
N ASN A 111 5.30 14.74 -22.98
CA ASN A 111 4.91 13.49 -22.34
C ASN A 111 6.17 12.77 -21.82
N PRO A 112 6.21 12.40 -20.53
CA PRO A 112 7.39 11.76 -19.96
C PRO A 112 7.64 10.42 -20.67
N SER A 113 8.84 10.26 -21.23
CA SER A 113 9.26 9.01 -21.87
C SER A 113 9.38 7.89 -20.84
N LEU A 114 9.29 6.63 -21.29
CA LEU A 114 9.48 5.47 -20.39
C LEU A 114 10.84 5.51 -19.66
N LEU A 115 11.87 6.02 -20.34
CA LEU A 115 13.19 6.20 -19.75
C LEU A 115 13.17 7.27 -18.66
N ALA A 116 12.52 8.41 -18.90
CA ALA A 116 12.37 9.46 -17.88
C ALA A 116 11.61 8.94 -16.65
N ILE A 117 10.52 8.22 -16.85
CA ILE A 117 9.74 7.59 -15.77
C ILE A 117 10.61 6.63 -14.97
N THR A 118 11.38 5.79 -15.66
CA THR A 118 12.27 4.81 -15.03
C THR A 118 13.36 5.49 -14.21
N VAL A 119 13.98 6.55 -14.74
CA VAL A 119 15.01 7.31 -14.02
C VAL A 119 14.43 8.02 -12.80
N ILE A 120 13.26 8.65 -12.93
CA ILE A 120 12.58 9.31 -11.81
C ILE A 120 12.27 8.30 -10.70
N ALA A 121 11.67 7.15 -11.07
CA ALA A 121 11.38 6.09 -10.12
C ALA A 121 12.67 5.55 -9.47
N LEU A 122 13.72 5.29 -10.25
CA LEU A 122 15.00 4.81 -9.74
C LEU A 122 15.62 5.78 -8.74
N CYS A 123 15.70 7.07 -9.08
CA CYS A 123 16.21 8.11 -8.18
C CYS A 123 15.36 8.22 -6.91
N GLY A 124 14.03 8.20 -7.04
CA GLY A 124 13.12 8.22 -5.89
C GLY A 124 13.27 6.99 -4.99
N GLY A 125 13.46 5.82 -5.58
CA GLY A 125 13.71 4.57 -4.85
C GLY A 125 15.04 4.58 -4.09
N ILE A 126 16.12 5.00 -4.74
CA ILE A 126 17.45 5.13 -4.09
C ILE A 126 17.37 6.14 -2.94
N LEU A 127 16.72 7.28 -3.17
CA LEU A 127 16.53 8.31 -2.15
C LEU A 127 15.70 7.76 -0.98
N GLY A 128 14.62 7.01 -1.24
CA GLY A 128 13.83 6.35 -0.21
C GLY A 128 14.64 5.38 0.65
N VAL A 129 15.49 4.56 0.03
CA VAL A 129 16.41 3.66 0.75
C VAL A 129 17.39 4.45 1.62
N LEU A 130 17.94 5.55 1.11
CA LEU A 130 18.86 6.41 1.86
C LEU A 130 18.17 7.03 3.08
N PHE A 131 16.95 7.54 2.92
CA PHE A 131 16.17 8.11 4.02
C PHE A 131 15.71 7.07 5.05
N MET A 132 15.69 5.78 4.71
CA MET A 132 15.37 4.73 5.68
C MET A 132 16.41 4.63 6.80
N VAL A 133 17.68 4.99 6.55
CA VAL A 133 18.75 4.93 7.55
C VAL A 133 18.45 5.81 8.77
N PRO A 134 18.18 7.13 8.64
CA PRO A 134 17.81 7.95 9.79
C PRO A 134 16.40 7.63 10.33
N LEU A 135 15.44 7.33 9.46
CA LEU A 135 14.06 7.05 9.86
C LEU A 135 13.95 5.78 10.71
N ARG A 136 14.78 4.76 10.44
CA ARG A 136 14.84 3.56 11.27
C ARG A 136 15.17 3.88 12.72
N ASN A 137 16.12 4.78 12.99
CA ASN A 137 16.44 5.14 14.37
C ASN A 137 15.30 5.91 15.02
N ALA A 138 14.75 6.91 14.30
CA ALA A 138 13.71 7.78 14.82
C ALA A 138 12.38 7.05 15.08
N LEU A 139 11.95 6.21 14.14
CA LEU A 139 10.66 5.53 14.22
C LEU A 139 10.81 4.16 14.89
N ILE A 140 11.73 3.30 14.47
CA ILE A 140 11.75 1.92 14.97
C ILE A 140 12.48 1.80 16.32
N VAL A 141 13.66 2.41 16.45
CA VAL A 141 14.49 2.21 17.65
C VAL A 141 13.97 3.03 18.84
N ARG A 142 13.63 4.31 18.63
CA ARG A 142 13.16 5.19 19.71
C ARG A 142 11.70 4.97 20.09
N GLU A 143 10.84 4.62 19.13
CA GLU A 143 9.39 4.48 19.34
C GLU A 143 8.90 3.02 19.34
N HIS A 144 9.81 2.06 19.56
CA HIS A 144 9.56 0.60 19.46
C HIS A 144 8.35 0.09 20.26
N ALA A 145 7.93 0.81 21.31
CA ALA A 145 6.78 0.45 22.16
C ALA A 145 5.63 1.47 22.13
N THR A 146 5.82 2.61 21.45
CA THR A 146 4.83 3.68 21.39
C THR A 146 3.93 3.52 20.15
N LEU A 147 4.51 3.11 19.03
CA LEU A 147 3.81 2.99 17.76
C LEU A 147 3.23 1.58 17.55
N PRO A 148 1.95 1.45 17.14
CA PRO A 148 1.25 0.16 17.13
C PRO A 148 1.59 -0.80 15.96
N TYR A 149 2.48 -0.44 15.02
CA TYR A 149 2.92 -1.24 13.85
C TYR A 149 1.96 -2.35 13.33
N PRO A 150 0.69 -2.05 13.07
CA PRO A 150 -0.34 -3.09 12.94
C PRO A 150 -0.11 -4.01 11.74
N GLU A 151 0.33 -3.44 10.60
CA GLU A 151 0.67 -4.22 9.40
C GLU A 151 1.90 -5.11 9.61
N GLY A 152 2.94 -4.57 10.26
CA GLY A 152 4.17 -5.32 10.58
C GLY A 152 3.89 -6.47 11.54
N THR A 153 3.07 -6.23 12.56
CA THR A 153 2.62 -7.27 13.51
C THR A 153 1.80 -8.34 12.80
N ALA A 154 0.86 -7.96 11.92
CA ALA A 154 0.08 -8.92 11.14
C ALA A 154 0.97 -9.78 10.21
N CYS A 155 1.97 -9.18 9.56
CA CYS A 155 2.93 -9.93 8.74
C CYS A 155 3.74 -10.92 9.58
N ALA A 156 4.21 -10.50 10.77
CA ALA A 156 4.95 -11.36 11.67
C ALA A 156 4.11 -12.56 12.16
N GLU A 157 2.86 -12.32 12.57
CA GLU A 157 1.90 -13.35 12.95
C GLU A 157 1.66 -14.36 11.82
N VAL A 158 1.50 -13.87 10.59
CA VAL A 158 1.32 -14.71 9.40
C VAL A 158 2.54 -15.58 9.15
N LEU A 159 3.75 -15.01 9.25
CA LEU A 159 5.01 -15.72 9.08
C LEU A 159 5.24 -16.78 10.18
N LEU A 160 4.89 -16.47 11.43
CA LEU A 160 4.98 -17.38 12.58
C LEU A 160 3.97 -18.53 12.47
N ALA A 161 2.70 -18.22 12.20
CA ALA A 161 1.64 -19.21 11.96
C ALA A 161 2.03 -20.18 10.84
N GLY A 162 2.65 -19.63 9.79
CA GLY A 162 3.15 -20.42 8.67
C GLY A 162 4.52 -21.05 8.90
N GLU A 163 5.16 -20.93 10.07
CA GLU A 163 6.31 -21.74 10.46
C GLU A 163 5.92 -22.85 11.45
N GLU A 164 5.06 -22.55 12.43
CA GLU A 164 4.48 -23.54 13.34
C GLU A 164 3.67 -24.61 12.60
N GLY A 165 2.95 -24.24 11.54
CA GLY A 165 2.16 -25.18 10.74
C GLY A 165 0.88 -25.65 11.43
N GLY A 166 0.26 -26.71 10.88
CA GLY A 166 -0.98 -27.26 11.41
C GLY A 166 -2.19 -26.33 11.23
N ALA A 167 -3.03 -26.22 12.27
CA ALA A 167 -4.29 -25.48 12.23
C ALA A 167 -4.10 -23.98 11.97
N GLN A 168 -3.00 -23.38 12.46
CA GLN A 168 -2.71 -21.96 12.28
C GLN A 168 -2.29 -21.62 10.85
N ALA A 169 -1.55 -22.51 10.17
CA ALA A 169 -1.28 -22.31 8.74
C ALA A 169 -2.56 -22.48 7.91
N ALA A 170 -3.41 -23.44 8.27
CA ALA A 170 -4.67 -23.69 7.56
C ALA A 170 -5.64 -22.50 7.64
N SER A 171 -5.72 -21.79 8.77
CA SER A 171 -6.54 -20.58 8.90
C SER A 171 -6.04 -19.44 7.99
N VAL A 172 -4.72 -19.23 7.90
CA VAL A 172 -4.13 -18.21 7.01
C VAL A 172 -4.38 -18.52 5.53
N PHE A 173 -4.13 -19.77 5.10
CA PHE A 173 -4.36 -20.17 3.70
C PHE A 173 -5.85 -20.19 3.33
N SER A 174 -6.73 -20.65 4.23
CA SER A 174 -8.18 -20.61 3.99
C SER A 174 -8.71 -19.18 3.96
N GLY A 175 -8.24 -18.30 4.84
CA GLY A 175 -8.56 -16.87 4.82
C GLY A 175 -8.16 -16.22 3.50
N LEU A 176 -6.93 -16.48 3.02
CA LEU A 176 -6.49 -15.99 1.71
C LEU A 176 -7.34 -16.55 0.56
N GLY A 177 -7.65 -17.85 0.59
CA GLY A 177 -8.47 -18.51 -0.42
C GLY A 177 -9.91 -17.98 -0.48
N ILE A 178 -10.55 -17.79 0.67
CA ILE A 178 -11.91 -17.23 0.78
C ILE A 178 -11.90 -15.78 0.28
N ALA A 179 -10.90 -14.98 0.68
CA ALA A 179 -10.77 -13.60 0.23
C ALA A 179 -10.56 -13.52 -1.30
N ALA A 180 -9.73 -14.41 -1.86
CA ALA A 180 -9.52 -14.50 -3.30
C ALA A 180 -10.79 -14.93 -4.05
N ALA A 181 -11.50 -15.95 -3.56
CA ALA A 181 -12.76 -16.40 -4.15
C ALA A 181 -13.85 -15.32 -4.09
N PHE A 182 -14.00 -14.66 -2.94
CA PHE A 182 -14.92 -13.55 -2.79
C PHE A 182 -14.59 -12.41 -3.76
N LYS A 183 -13.31 -12.02 -3.86
CA LYS A 183 -12.88 -10.98 -4.79
C LYS A 183 -13.10 -11.37 -6.24
N PHE A 184 -12.85 -12.63 -6.60
CA PHE A 184 -13.11 -13.14 -7.94
C PHE A 184 -14.60 -13.11 -8.29
N ILE A 185 -15.49 -13.46 -7.35
CA ILE A 185 -16.94 -13.42 -7.56
C ILE A 185 -17.43 -11.96 -7.69
N VAL A 186 -17.01 -11.07 -6.78
CA VAL A 186 -17.50 -9.69 -6.77
C VAL A 186 -16.93 -8.87 -7.93
N ASP A 187 -15.60 -8.85 -8.08
CA ASP A 187 -14.92 -8.00 -9.08
C ASP A 187 -14.77 -8.69 -10.44
N GLY A 188 -14.56 -10.02 -10.46
CA GLY A 188 -14.37 -10.79 -11.69
C GLY A 188 -15.68 -11.04 -12.44
N VAL A 189 -16.74 -11.42 -11.74
CA VAL A 189 -18.08 -11.64 -12.33
C VAL A 189 -18.92 -10.36 -12.38
N LYS A 190 -18.44 -9.26 -11.76
CA LYS A 190 -19.10 -7.93 -11.73
C LYS A 190 -20.55 -7.99 -11.20
N LEU A 191 -20.78 -8.78 -10.16
CA LEU A 191 -22.11 -9.04 -9.60
C LEU A 191 -22.71 -7.86 -8.82
N ALA A 192 -21.89 -6.91 -8.36
CA ALA A 192 -22.34 -5.75 -7.60
C ALA A 192 -21.59 -4.47 -8.02
N PRO A 193 -22.23 -3.29 -7.95
CA PRO A 193 -21.54 -2.02 -8.11
C PRO A 193 -20.57 -1.82 -6.94
N THR A 194 -19.27 -1.87 -7.23
CA THR A 194 -18.21 -1.72 -6.21
C THR A 194 -18.03 -0.28 -5.74
N GLU A 195 -18.60 0.67 -6.49
CA GLU A 195 -18.52 2.11 -6.20
C GLU A 195 -19.92 2.72 -6.25
N ILE A 196 -20.29 3.41 -5.17
CA ILE A 196 -21.53 4.18 -5.08
C ILE A 196 -21.11 5.63 -4.92
N ASN A 197 -21.27 6.43 -5.97
CA ASN A 197 -20.93 7.85 -5.98
C ASN A 197 -22.20 8.71 -5.99
N LEU A 198 -22.37 9.53 -4.96
CA LEU A 198 -23.42 10.54 -4.85
C LEU A 198 -22.80 11.91 -5.08
N THR A 199 -23.05 12.48 -6.25
CA THR A 199 -22.61 13.84 -6.59
C THR A 199 -23.64 14.85 -6.13
N LEU A 200 -23.28 15.69 -5.16
CA LEU A 200 -24.11 16.82 -4.73
C LEU A 200 -23.95 17.97 -5.74
N LYS A 201 -24.85 17.99 -6.74
CA LYS A 201 -24.85 18.94 -7.87
C LYS A 201 -24.72 20.42 -7.47
N ASN A 202 -25.16 20.80 -6.27
CA ASN A 202 -25.19 22.21 -5.85
C ASN A 202 -23.87 22.73 -5.25
N PHE A 203 -22.94 21.85 -4.85
CA PHE A 203 -21.69 22.27 -4.17
C PHE A 203 -20.41 21.69 -4.79
N GLY A 204 -20.52 20.90 -5.87
CA GLY A 204 -19.36 20.20 -6.46
C GLY A 204 -18.77 19.10 -5.58
N ALA A 205 -19.33 18.86 -4.39
CA ALA A 205 -18.93 17.80 -3.48
C ALA A 205 -19.44 16.43 -3.96
N GLN A 206 -18.59 15.41 -3.87
CA GLN A 206 -18.94 14.03 -4.17
C GLN A 206 -18.74 13.19 -2.93
N ILE A 207 -19.73 12.37 -2.59
CA ILE A 207 -19.63 11.36 -1.56
C ILE A 207 -19.62 10.02 -2.26
N GLY A 208 -18.42 9.45 -2.39
CA GLY A 208 -18.20 8.11 -2.91
C GLY A 208 -17.96 7.12 -1.78
N THR A 209 -18.62 5.96 -1.83
CA THR A 209 -18.20 4.81 -1.03
C THR A 209 -17.78 3.68 -1.95
N GLN A 210 -16.65 3.06 -1.62
CA GLN A 210 -16.13 1.91 -2.32
C GLN A 210 -16.23 0.69 -1.41
N ILE A 211 -17.02 -0.29 -1.82
CA ILE A 211 -17.25 -1.49 -1.02
C ILE A 211 -16.21 -2.53 -1.44
N TYR A 212 -14.95 -2.27 -1.11
CA TYR A 212 -13.87 -3.22 -1.28
C TYR A 212 -13.63 -4.00 0.02
N PRO A 213 -13.72 -5.34 0.01
CA PRO A 213 -13.39 -6.18 1.18
C PRO A 213 -11.98 -5.92 1.70
N ALA A 214 -11.04 -5.61 0.80
CA ALA A 214 -9.69 -5.24 1.16
C ALA A 214 -9.65 -3.97 2.04
N LEU A 215 -10.46 -2.94 1.72
CA LEU A 215 -10.52 -1.71 2.51
C LEU A 215 -11.16 -1.94 3.88
N VAL A 216 -12.18 -2.82 3.96
CA VAL A 216 -12.78 -3.23 5.23
C VAL A 216 -11.75 -3.97 6.10
N GLY A 217 -10.98 -4.89 5.51
CA GLY A 217 -9.91 -5.62 6.20
C GLY A 217 -8.80 -4.69 6.71
N VAL A 218 -8.36 -3.73 5.90
CA VAL A 218 -7.39 -2.71 6.32
C VAL A 218 -7.94 -1.89 7.50
N GLY A 219 -9.20 -1.45 7.43
CA GLY A 219 -9.85 -0.74 8.54
C GLY A 219 -9.92 -1.55 9.83
N TYR A 220 -10.13 -2.87 9.74
CA TYR A 220 -10.14 -3.75 10.90
C TYR A 220 -8.75 -3.89 11.55
N ILE A 221 -7.69 -4.02 10.74
CA ILE A 221 -6.30 -4.15 11.22
C ILE A 221 -5.81 -2.84 11.86
N VAL A 222 -6.15 -1.71 11.24
CA VAL A 222 -5.69 -0.37 11.65
C VAL A 222 -6.51 0.19 12.83
N GLY A 223 -7.77 -0.23 12.96
CA GLY A 223 -8.65 0.11 14.05
C GLY A 223 -9.34 1.47 13.91
N PRO A 224 -10.40 1.71 14.72
CA PRO A 224 -11.34 2.82 14.53
C PRO A 224 -10.68 4.20 14.70
N ARG A 225 -9.65 4.31 15.55
CA ARG A 225 -9.00 5.60 15.82
C ARG A 225 -8.29 6.14 14.58
N ILE A 226 -7.45 5.35 13.93
CA ILE A 226 -6.71 5.80 12.74
C ILE A 226 -7.65 5.91 11.54
N SER A 227 -8.60 4.96 11.40
CA SER A 227 -9.65 5.06 10.37
C SER A 227 -10.48 6.34 10.50
N SER A 228 -10.76 6.80 11.73
CA SER A 228 -11.48 8.07 11.94
C SER A 228 -10.69 9.29 11.45
N PHE A 229 -9.37 9.31 11.63
CA PHE A 229 -8.53 10.39 11.11
C PHE A 229 -8.51 10.42 9.59
N MET A 230 -8.41 9.24 8.95
CA MET A 230 -8.51 9.13 7.49
C MET A 230 -9.89 9.57 6.97
N PHE A 231 -10.97 9.17 7.67
CA PHE A 231 -12.33 9.57 7.32
C PHE A 231 -12.52 11.09 7.41
N VAL A 232 -12.09 11.71 8.50
CA VAL A 232 -12.16 13.17 8.67
C VAL A 232 -11.33 13.88 7.60
N GLY A 233 -10.14 13.38 7.28
CA GLY A 233 -9.32 13.91 6.17
C GLY A 233 -10.05 13.85 4.83
N GLY A 234 -10.72 12.73 4.53
CA GLY A 234 -11.53 12.56 3.33
C GLY A 234 -12.71 13.53 3.28
N VAL A 235 -13.44 13.71 4.39
CA VAL A 235 -14.55 14.67 4.49
C VAL A 235 -14.06 16.10 4.27
N ILE A 236 -12.93 16.48 4.88
CA ILE A 236 -12.35 17.82 4.69
C ILE A 236 -11.91 18.02 3.22
N GLY A 237 -11.26 17.03 2.62
CA GLY A 237 -10.86 17.08 1.21
C GLY A 237 -12.05 17.27 0.26
N TRP A 238 -13.04 16.39 0.36
CA TRP A 238 -14.17 16.33 -0.58
C TRP A 238 -15.28 17.35 -0.31
N CYS A 239 -15.57 17.66 0.95
CA CYS A 239 -16.68 18.54 1.32
C CYS A 239 -16.24 19.97 1.63
N VAL A 240 -14.95 20.24 1.85
CA VAL A 240 -14.45 21.58 2.20
C VAL A 240 -13.47 22.10 1.16
N LEU A 241 -12.34 21.40 0.94
CA LEU A 241 -11.26 21.90 0.07
C LEU A 241 -11.67 21.98 -1.40
N ILE A 242 -12.28 20.92 -1.95
CA ILE A 242 -12.72 20.92 -3.36
C ILE A 242 -13.76 22.02 -3.63
N PRO A 243 -14.87 22.13 -2.86
CA PRO A 243 -15.82 23.23 -3.04
C PRO A 243 -15.18 24.61 -2.87
N MET A 244 -14.26 24.77 -1.93
CA MET A 244 -13.54 26.04 -1.73
C MET A 244 -12.68 26.41 -2.94
N ILE A 245 -11.98 25.45 -3.55
CA ILE A 245 -11.21 25.67 -4.78
C ILE A 245 -12.14 26.06 -5.93
N LEU A 246 -13.31 25.41 -6.06
CA LEU A 246 -14.29 25.73 -7.09
C LEU A 246 -14.94 27.11 -6.89
N LEU A 247 -15.13 27.56 -5.65
CA LEU A 247 -15.76 28.84 -5.32
C LEU A 247 -14.79 30.04 -5.36
N PHE A 248 -13.53 29.85 -4.97
CA PHE A 248 -12.55 30.94 -4.82
C PHE A 248 -11.37 30.87 -5.78
N GLY A 249 -11.05 29.69 -6.32
CA GLY A 249 -9.86 29.45 -7.14
C GLY A 249 -10.14 29.19 -8.62
N TYR A 250 -11.41 29.00 -9.02
CA TYR A 250 -11.79 28.77 -10.41
C TYR A 250 -12.08 30.09 -11.13
N ASP A 251 -11.10 30.62 -11.85
CA ASP A 251 -11.33 31.63 -12.90
C ASP A 251 -11.69 30.88 -14.20
N PRO A 252 -12.91 31.03 -14.76
CA PRO A 252 -13.34 30.28 -15.94
C PRO A 252 -12.56 30.60 -17.22
N HIS A 253 -11.71 31.64 -17.21
CA HIS A 253 -11.03 32.13 -18.41
C HIS A 253 -9.54 32.42 -18.17
N PRO A 254 -8.65 31.43 -18.35
CA PRO A 254 -7.22 31.69 -18.39
C PRO A 254 -6.88 32.36 -19.73
N GLY A 255 -7.08 33.68 -19.82
CA GLY A 255 -6.63 34.47 -20.98
C GLY A 255 -7.52 35.61 -21.49
N ARG A 256 -8.59 36.03 -20.80
CA ARG A 256 -9.32 37.26 -21.18
C ARG A 256 -9.19 38.34 -20.11
N PRO A 257 -8.75 39.57 -20.46
CA PRO A 257 -8.67 40.66 -19.50
C PRO A 257 -10.09 41.13 -19.16
N GLY A 258 -10.43 41.03 -17.87
CA GLY A 258 -11.48 41.80 -17.20
C GLY A 258 -12.90 41.64 -17.72
N VAL A 259 -13.73 40.90 -16.98
CA VAL A 259 -15.16 41.24 -16.89
C VAL A 259 -15.54 41.23 -15.42
N GLU A 260 -15.78 42.43 -14.89
CA GLU A 260 -16.29 42.69 -13.54
C GLU A 260 -17.60 41.93 -13.29
N HIS A 261 -17.67 41.27 -12.14
CA HIS A 261 -18.92 40.80 -11.57
C HIS A 261 -19.80 42.00 -11.19
N ARG A 262 -21.00 42.08 -11.79
CA ARG A 262 -22.18 42.73 -11.20
C ARG A 262 -23.19 41.66 -10.82
#